data_AF-A0AAF0LIF3-F1
#
_entry.id   AF-A0AAF0LIF3-F1
#
_cell.length_a   1.000
_cell.length_b   1.000
_cell.length_c   1.000
_cell.angle_alpha   90.00
_cell.angle_beta   90.00
_cell.angle_gamma   90.00
#
_symmetry.space_group_name_H-M   'P 1'
#
loop_
_entity.id
_entity.type
_entity.pdbx_description
1 polymer ?
#
loop_
_entity_poly.entity_id
_entity_poly.type
_entity_poly.pdbx_seq_one_letter_code
_entity_poly.pdbx_strand_id
1 'polypeptide(L)'
;MTDIFEADYQYLQAAHRAGHLDSIEERALSELLGEHWYDRQEQRWRQHFTDLLAFQAEHGHAEVPQRYVSASGLPLGTWTAAQRQLFRRGELAAERAQLLETVTGWAWDRWEASWRRGYTALLEFRHELGHANPSRDYVTPAGLLLGKWVITQRAGYAGTGSARITPERAHLLESIPGWYWTFSEAADASRRAQTSHDPHRPRP
;
A
#
# COMPACT_ATOMS: atom_id res chain seq x y z
N MET A 1 -22.73 23.60 -19.49
CA MET A 1 -21.44 24.10 -19.99
C MET A 1 -20.70 22.87 -20.47
N THR A 2 -21.09 22.44 -21.67
CA THR A 2 -20.74 21.14 -22.23
C THR A 2 -19.31 21.23 -22.74
N ASP A 3 -18.50 20.32 -22.26
CA ASP A 3 -17.08 20.23 -22.54
C ASP A 3 -16.86 20.11 -24.06
N ILE A 4 -16.16 21.09 -24.63
CA ILE A 4 -15.84 21.17 -26.06
C ILE A 4 -15.01 19.93 -26.49
N PHE A 5 -14.35 19.24 -25.55
CA PHE A 5 -13.49 18.10 -25.84
C PHE A 5 -14.23 16.79 -26.18
N GLU A 6 -15.50 16.61 -25.77
CA GLU A 6 -16.25 15.36 -26.01
C GLU A 6 -16.77 15.28 -27.47
N ALA A 7 -17.14 16.43 -28.06
CA ALA A 7 -17.70 16.50 -29.40
C ALA A 7 -16.64 16.24 -30.48
N ASP A 8 -15.42 16.75 -30.28
CA ASP A 8 -14.31 16.58 -31.22
C ASP A 8 -13.76 15.14 -31.19
N TYR A 9 -13.82 14.47 -30.03
CA TYR A 9 -13.41 13.07 -29.89
C TYR A 9 -14.37 12.09 -30.58
N GLN A 10 -15.68 12.33 -30.51
CA GLN A 10 -16.69 11.51 -31.19
C GLN A 10 -16.65 11.67 -32.72
N TYR A 11 -16.27 12.86 -33.20
CA TYR A 11 -16.07 13.14 -34.63
C TYR A 11 -14.90 12.32 -35.22
N LEU A 12 -13.80 12.19 -34.47
CA LEU A 12 -12.62 11.43 -34.88
C LEU A 12 -12.87 9.91 -34.95
N GLN A 13 -13.65 9.37 -34.00
CA GLN A 13 -14.02 7.94 -34.03
C GLN A 13 -14.93 7.59 -35.22
N ALA A 14 -15.79 8.53 -35.64
CA ALA A 14 -16.67 8.35 -36.79
C ALA A 14 -15.90 8.41 -38.14
N ALA A 15 -14.94 9.34 -38.27
CA ALA A 15 -14.14 9.51 -39.49
C ALA A 15 -13.15 8.35 -39.72
N HIS A 16 -12.51 7.84 -38.67
CA HIS A 16 -11.61 6.68 -38.75
C HIS A 16 -12.35 5.39 -39.14
N ARG A 17 -13.58 5.20 -38.65
CA ARG A 17 -14.43 4.04 -38.99
C ARG A 17 -14.90 4.06 -40.46
N ALA A 18 -14.85 5.22 -41.12
CA ALA A 18 -15.19 5.38 -42.54
C ALA A 18 -13.99 5.21 -43.50
N GLY A 19 -12.78 4.91 -42.99
CA GLY A 19 -11.63 4.49 -43.78
C GLY A 19 -11.02 5.56 -44.71
N HIS A 20 -11.16 6.84 -44.37
CA HIS A 20 -10.88 7.96 -45.29
C HIS A 20 -9.79 8.93 -44.82
N LEU A 21 -8.82 8.50 -44.01
CA LEU A 21 -7.72 9.38 -43.58
C LEU A 21 -6.41 9.01 -44.26
N ASP A 22 -5.96 9.90 -45.14
CA ASP A 22 -4.60 9.91 -45.66
C ASP A 22 -3.70 10.68 -44.66
N SER A 23 -2.47 10.20 -44.47
CA SER A 23 -1.51 10.56 -43.39
C SER A 23 -1.13 12.05 -43.24
N ILE A 24 -1.72 12.92 -44.07
CA ILE A 24 -1.46 14.37 -44.14
C ILE A 24 -2.47 15.15 -43.29
N GLU A 25 -3.74 14.72 -43.19
CA GLU A 25 -4.75 15.43 -42.40
C GLU A 25 -4.51 15.27 -40.89
N GLU A 26 -4.01 14.10 -40.48
CA GLU A 26 -3.62 13.79 -39.11
C GLU A 26 -2.38 14.60 -38.66
N ARG A 27 -1.43 14.82 -39.57
CA ARG A 27 -0.26 15.71 -39.35
C ARG A 27 -0.66 17.18 -39.28
N ALA A 28 -1.55 17.63 -40.16
CA ALA A 28 -2.02 19.01 -40.20
C ALA A 28 -2.83 19.38 -38.94
N LEU A 29 -3.62 18.45 -38.38
CA LEU A 29 -4.32 18.68 -37.11
C LEU A 29 -3.36 18.79 -35.92
N SER A 30 -2.30 17.99 -35.91
CA SER A 30 -1.23 18.05 -34.90
C SER A 30 -0.50 19.39 -34.94
N GLU A 31 -0.19 19.87 -36.15
CA GLU A 31 0.45 21.15 -36.41
C GLU A 31 -0.45 22.35 -36.06
N LEU A 32 -1.78 22.22 -36.24
CA LEU A 32 -2.78 23.25 -35.95
C LEU A 32 -3.14 23.37 -34.45
N LEU A 33 -3.18 22.25 -33.72
CA LEU A 33 -3.52 22.21 -32.28
C LEU A 33 -2.30 22.42 -31.37
N GLY A 34 -1.10 22.56 -31.94
CA GLY A 34 0.13 22.79 -31.19
C GLY A 34 0.67 21.52 -30.54
N GLU A 35 1.30 20.67 -31.35
CA GLU A 35 2.35 19.70 -31.00
C GLU A 35 3.02 19.91 -29.60
N HIS A 36 3.13 18.81 -28.83
CA HIS A 36 4.08 18.58 -27.70
C HIS A 36 3.68 18.73 -26.21
N TRP A 37 2.40 18.76 -25.82
CA TRP A 37 2.08 18.70 -24.37
C TRP A 37 1.88 17.28 -23.81
N TYR A 38 1.33 16.35 -24.59
CA TYR A 38 1.06 14.98 -24.11
C TYR A 38 2.29 14.05 -24.14
N ASP A 39 3.21 14.19 -25.11
CA ASP A 39 4.33 13.24 -25.28
C ASP A 39 5.42 13.40 -24.21
N ARG A 40 5.91 14.63 -23.93
CA ARG A 40 6.99 14.82 -22.93
C ARG A 40 6.58 14.43 -21.52
N GLN A 41 5.31 14.66 -21.15
CA GLN A 41 4.80 14.30 -19.84
C GLN A 41 4.63 12.78 -19.70
N GLU A 42 4.20 12.11 -20.76
CA GLU A 42 4.12 10.65 -20.83
C GLU A 42 5.51 10.01 -20.82
N GLN A 43 6.45 10.49 -21.64
CA GLN A 43 7.85 10.04 -21.63
C GLN A 43 8.49 10.18 -20.25
N ARG A 44 8.27 11.32 -19.59
CA ARG A 44 8.79 11.56 -18.23
C ARG A 44 8.16 10.62 -17.20
N TRP A 45 6.85 10.35 -17.30
CA TRP A 45 6.18 9.38 -16.43
C TRP A 45 6.74 7.97 -16.65
N ARG A 46 6.93 7.56 -17.90
CA ARG A 46 7.54 6.27 -18.26
C ARG A 46 8.97 6.14 -17.74
N GLN A 47 9.78 7.20 -17.85
CA GLN A 47 11.13 7.18 -17.30
C GLN A 47 11.12 7.02 -15.78
N HIS A 48 10.24 7.73 -15.07
CA HIS A 48 10.08 7.53 -13.63
C HIS A 48 9.63 6.11 -13.27
N PHE A 49 8.74 5.51 -14.06
CA PHE A 49 8.31 4.12 -13.86
C PHE A 49 9.47 3.15 -14.08
N THR A 50 10.27 3.33 -15.12
CA THR A 50 11.50 2.56 -15.35
C THR A 50 12.48 2.69 -14.19
N ASP A 51 12.68 3.91 -13.67
CA ASP A 51 13.54 4.15 -12.52
C ASP A 51 13.00 3.50 -11.24
N LEU A 52 11.67 3.43 -11.08
CA LEU A 52 11.04 2.70 -9.98
C LEU A 52 11.30 1.21 -10.05
N LEU A 53 11.21 0.61 -11.25
CA LEU A 53 11.54 -0.80 -11.46
C LEU A 53 13.01 -1.08 -11.16
N ALA A 54 13.92 -0.20 -11.60
CA ALA A 54 15.34 -0.32 -11.30
C ALA A 54 15.60 -0.24 -9.79
N PHE A 55 14.99 0.72 -9.10
CA PHE A 55 15.08 0.83 -7.64
C PHE A 55 14.56 -0.42 -6.93
N GLN A 56 13.41 -0.95 -7.38
CA GLN A 56 12.83 -2.15 -6.80
C GLN A 56 13.73 -3.37 -7.02
N ALA A 57 14.36 -3.51 -8.17
CA ALA A 57 15.29 -4.60 -8.46
C ALA A 57 16.55 -4.53 -7.59
N GLU A 58 17.05 -3.32 -7.33
CA GLU A 58 18.24 -3.10 -6.50
C GLU A 58 17.97 -3.31 -5.00
N HIS A 59 16.84 -2.80 -4.49
CA HIS A 59 16.54 -2.77 -3.06
C HIS A 59 15.56 -3.86 -2.60
N GLY A 60 14.93 -4.58 -3.53
CA GLY A 60 13.91 -5.59 -3.24
C GLY A 60 12.54 -5.03 -2.81
N HIS A 61 12.36 -3.71 -2.82
CA HIS A 61 11.12 -3.05 -2.40
C HIS A 61 10.85 -1.74 -3.15
N ALA A 62 9.59 -1.27 -3.17
CA ALA A 62 9.21 0.01 -3.77
C ALA A 62 9.06 1.17 -2.74
N GLU A 63 9.63 1.02 -1.54
CA GLU A 63 9.67 2.08 -0.52
C GLU A 63 10.77 3.11 -0.79
N VAL A 64 10.57 3.94 -1.84
CA VAL A 64 11.53 4.97 -2.24
C VAL A 64 11.61 6.10 -1.18
N PRO A 65 12.81 6.46 -0.67
CA PRO A 65 12.99 7.59 0.24
C PRO A 65 12.55 8.92 -0.39
N GLN A 66 11.96 9.82 0.40
CA GLN A 66 11.36 11.06 -0.12
C GLN A 66 12.33 11.94 -0.93
N ARG A 67 13.61 11.97 -0.54
CA ARG A 67 14.66 12.78 -1.19
C ARG A 67 15.49 12.00 -2.21
N TYR A 68 15.10 10.77 -2.52
CA TYR A 68 15.85 9.93 -3.45
C TYR A 68 15.75 10.45 -4.88
N VAL A 69 16.90 10.49 -5.55
CA VAL A 69 17.06 10.84 -6.96
C VAL A 69 17.61 9.61 -7.67
N SER A 70 16.97 9.20 -8.76
CA SER A 70 17.39 8.03 -9.54
C SER A 70 18.69 8.30 -10.30
N ALA A 71 19.29 7.24 -10.85
CA ALA A 71 20.48 7.35 -11.69
C ALA A 71 20.28 8.24 -12.94
N SER A 72 19.04 8.40 -13.41
CA SER A 72 18.67 9.29 -14.51
C SER A 72 18.57 10.78 -14.09
N GLY A 73 18.80 11.09 -12.81
CA GLY A 73 18.69 12.44 -12.25
C GLY A 73 17.26 12.86 -11.89
N LEU A 74 16.30 11.93 -11.92
CA LEU A 74 14.90 12.25 -11.65
C LEU A 74 14.54 12.09 -10.16
N PRO A 75 13.70 12.98 -9.60
CA PRO A 75 13.30 12.94 -8.18
C PRO A 75 12.25 11.85 -7.93
N LEU A 76 12.68 10.59 -7.94
CA LEU A 76 11.81 9.42 -7.85
C LEU A 76 11.05 9.37 -6.50
N GLY A 77 11.67 9.79 -5.39
CA GLY A 77 11.00 9.87 -4.09
C GLY A 77 9.77 10.76 -4.10
N THR A 78 9.93 11.99 -4.60
CA THR A 78 8.84 12.94 -4.76
C THR A 78 7.79 12.45 -5.75
N TRP A 79 8.21 11.85 -6.86
CA TRP A 79 7.29 11.33 -7.88
C TRP A 79 6.41 10.20 -7.35
N THR A 80 6.97 9.21 -6.65
CA THR A 80 6.15 8.12 -6.07
C THR A 80 5.16 8.63 -5.03
N ALA A 81 5.54 9.64 -4.23
CA ALA A 81 4.62 10.31 -3.31
C ALA A 81 3.47 11.01 -4.06
N ALA A 82 3.77 11.68 -5.18
CA ALA A 82 2.78 12.31 -6.03
C ALA A 82 1.81 11.29 -6.66
N GLN A 83 2.29 10.14 -7.15
CA GLN A 83 1.42 9.09 -7.69
C GLN A 83 0.42 8.59 -6.63
N ARG A 84 0.87 8.35 -5.40
CA ARG A 84 -0.01 7.97 -4.28
C ARG A 84 -1.03 9.06 -3.91
N GLN A 85 -0.69 10.33 -4.10
CA GLN A 85 -1.61 11.44 -3.87
C GLN A 85 -2.67 11.54 -4.98
N LEU A 86 -2.26 11.41 -6.24
CA LEU A 86 -3.18 11.38 -7.39
C LEU A 86 -4.17 10.21 -7.28
N PHE A 87 -3.68 9.01 -6.90
CA PHE A 87 -4.54 7.84 -6.70
C PHE A 87 -5.58 8.09 -5.60
N ARG A 88 -5.17 8.65 -4.45
CA ARG A 88 -6.10 8.99 -3.35
C ARG A 88 -7.16 10.03 -3.72
N ARG A 89 -6.90 10.87 -4.72
CA ARG A 89 -7.85 11.86 -5.23
C ARG A 89 -8.72 11.34 -6.37
N GLY A 90 -8.47 10.13 -6.86
CA GLY A 90 -9.11 9.61 -8.08
C GLY A 90 -8.67 10.33 -9.36
N GLU A 91 -7.54 11.04 -9.32
CA GLU A 91 -7.00 11.83 -10.44
C GLU A 91 -5.93 11.06 -11.23
N LEU A 92 -5.53 9.87 -10.77
CA LEU A 92 -4.56 9.04 -11.47
C LEU A 92 -5.26 8.21 -12.55
N ALA A 93 -4.75 8.29 -13.78
CA ALA A 93 -5.21 7.46 -14.88
C ALA A 93 -5.16 5.97 -14.53
N ALA A 94 -6.20 5.22 -14.90
CA ALA A 94 -6.37 3.82 -14.50
C ALA A 94 -5.21 2.94 -14.98
N GLU A 95 -4.70 3.17 -16.18
CA GLU A 95 -3.58 2.43 -16.77
C GLU A 95 -2.30 2.64 -15.97
N ARG A 96 -2.06 3.88 -15.49
CA ARG A 96 -0.90 4.21 -14.65
C ARG A 96 -1.01 3.56 -13.27
N ALA A 97 -2.22 3.51 -12.71
CA ALA A 97 -2.47 2.81 -11.46
C ALA A 97 -2.17 1.30 -11.60
N GLN A 98 -2.71 0.66 -12.64
CA GLN A 98 -2.47 -0.75 -12.92
C GLN A 98 -0.98 -1.06 -13.11
N LEU A 99 -0.25 -0.22 -13.85
CA LEU A 99 1.19 -0.38 -14.02
C LEU A 99 1.94 -0.29 -12.69
N LEU A 100 1.62 0.68 -11.85
CA LEU A 100 2.25 0.84 -10.52
C LEU A 100 1.95 -0.36 -9.61
N GLU A 101 0.75 -0.94 -9.72
CA GLU A 101 0.36 -2.15 -8.97
C GLU A 101 1.14 -3.41 -9.39
N THR A 102 1.74 -3.43 -10.58
CA THR A 102 2.62 -4.54 -11.00
C THR A 102 3.99 -4.52 -10.29
N VAL A 103 4.37 -3.40 -9.69
CA VAL A 103 5.67 -3.26 -9.03
C VAL A 103 5.64 -3.98 -7.68
N THR A 104 6.49 -4.99 -7.53
CA THR A 104 6.56 -5.77 -6.29
C THR A 104 6.94 -4.86 -5.11
N GLY A 105 6.12 -4.91 -4.05
CA GLY A 105 6.29 -4.05 -2.88
C GLY A 105 5.73 -2.64 -3.03
N TRP A 106 5.04 -2.33 -4.14
CA TRP A 106 4.26 -1.10 -4.25
C TRP A 106 3.06 -1.12 -3.32
N ALA A 107 2.80 0.03 -2.71
CA ALA A 107 1.63 0.25 -1.87
C ALA A 107 1.15 1.69 -2.02
N TRP A 108 -0.16 1.84 -2.22
CA TRP A 108 -0.83 3.14 -2.25
C TRP A 108 -0.79 3.84 -0.90
N ASP A 109 -0.95 3.08 0.18
CA ASP A 109 -0.71 3.51 1.55
C ASP A 109 0.42 2.68 2.17
N ARG A 110 1.61 3.28 2.25
CA ARG A 110 2.80 2.66 2.86
C ARG A 110 2.58 2.29 4.33
N TRP A 111 1.76 3.03 5.04
CA TRP A 111 1.48 2.78 6.45
C TRP A 111 0.57 1.57 6.59
N GLU A 112 -0.44 1.47 5.72
CA GLU A 112 -1.30 0.29 5.64
C GLU A 112 -0.52 -0.96 5.24
N ALA A 113 0.35 -0.88 4.22
CA ALA A 113 1.18 -2.01 3.85
C ALA A 113 2.15 -2.42 4.97
N SER A 114 2.82 -1.47 5.62
CA SER A 114 3.68 -1.78 6.77
C SER A 114 2.90 -2.37 7.94
N TRP A 115 1.67 -1.92 8.17
CA TRP A 115 0.80 -2.49 9.20
C TRP A 115 0.40 -3.93 8.84
N ARG A 116 -0.01 -4.17 7.59
CA ARG A 116 -0.33 -5.51 7.06
C ARG A 116 0.84 -6.48 7.18
N ARG A 117 2.07 -6.05 6.86
CA ARG A 117 3.27 -6.88 7.06
C ARG A 117 3.42 -7.33 8.52
N GLY A 118 3.23 -6.41 9.47
CA GLY A 118 3.30 -6.74 10.89
C GLY A 118 2.16 -7.65 11.36
N TYR A 119 0.95 -7.42 10.84
CA TYR A 119 -0.21 -8.27 11.09
C TYR A 119 0.00 -9.70 10.57
N THR A 120 0.45 -9.86 9.31
CA THR A 120 0.78 -11.17 8.73
C THR A 120 1.88 -11.89 9.53
N ALA A 121 2.96 -11.19 9.87
CA ALA A 121 4.03 -11.75 10.69
C ALA A 121 3.54 -12.21 12.08
N LEU A 122 2.56 -11.50 12.67
CA LEU A 122 1.96 -11.92 13.94
C LEU A 122 1.10 -13.18 13.78
N LEU A 123 0.37 -13.33 12.67
CA LEU A 123 -0.38 -14.55 12.37
C LEU A 123 0.55 -15.75 12.21
N GLU A 124 1.67 -15.59 11.49
CA GLU A 124 2.71 -16.61 11.33
C GLU A 124 3.34 -16.98 12.67
N PHE A 125 3.75 -15.98 13.45
CA PHE A 125 4.29 -16.18 14.80
C PHE A 125 3.32 -16.98 15.70
N ARG A 126 2.03 -16.61 15.70
CA ARG A 126 1.01 -17.35 16.44
C ARG A 126 0.87 -18.77 15.93
N HIS A 127 0.93 -18.98 14.62
CA HIS A 127 0.78 -20.30 14.03
C HIS A 127 1.91 -21.23 14.50
N GLU A 128 3.14 -20.71 14.54
CA GLU A 128 4.34 -21.46 14.95
C GLU A 128 4.43 -21.69 16.46
N LEU A 129 4.14 -20.68 17.28
CA LEU A 129 4.42 -20.71 18.72
C LEU A 129 3.17 -20.79 19.61
N GLY A 130 1.98 -20.73 19.02
CA GLY A 130 0.71 -20.93 19.75
C GLY A 130 0.23 -19.72 20.56
N HIS A 131 0.94 -18.58 20.54
CA HIS A 131 0.54 -17.35 21.24
C HIS A 131 0.85 -16.10 20.41
N ALA A 132 0.18 -14.98 20.71
CA ALA A 132 0.37 -13.70 20.02
C ALA A 132 1.18 -12.69 20.87
N ASN A 133 2.16 -13.19 21.62
CA ASN A 133 2.98 -12.37 22.53
C ASN A 133 4.48 -12.57 22.28
N PRO A 134 5.01 -12.10 21.14
CA PRO A 134 6.44 -12.14 20.86
C PRO A 134 7.23 -11.35 21.91
N SER A 135 8.44 -11.83 22.22
CA SER A 135 9.35 -11.06 23.09
C SER A 135 9.69 -9.72 22.44
N ARG A 136 10.01 -8.70 23.24
CA ARG A 136 10.28 -7.34 22.76
C ARG A 136 11.29 -7.29 21.61
N ASP A 137 12.33 -8.11 21.68
CA ASP A 137 13.46 -8.14 20.76
C ASP A 137 13.32 -9.22 19.67
N TYR A 138 12.17 -9.89 19.58
CA TYR A 138 11.92 -10.88 18.53
C TYR A 138 11.94 -10.22 17.14
N VAL A 139 12.72 -10.80 16.24
CA VAL A 139 12.87 -10.43 14.84
C VAL A 139 12.40 -11.58 13.96
N THR A 140 11.55 -11.32 12.98
CA THR A 140 11.12 -12.33 12.00
C THR A 140 12.28 -12.70 11.06
N PRO A 141 12.20 -13.84 10.34
CA PRO A 141 13.17 -14.16 9.28
C PRO A 141 13.32 -13.06 8.21
N ALA A 142 12.27 -12.28 7.97
CA ALA A 142 12.26 -11.14 7.07
C ALA A 142 12.85 -9.84 7.68
N GLY A 143 13.44 -9.90 8.87
CA GLY A 143 14.08 -8.76 9.53
C GLY A 143 13.11 -7.79 10.24
N LEU A 144 11.83 -8.14 10.37
CA LEU A 144 10.85 -7.30 11.05
C LEU A 144 10.98 -7.46 12.58
N LEU A 145 11.20 -6.37 13.32
CA LEU A 145 11.12 -6.31 14.79
C LEU A 145 9.67 -6.48 15.27
N LEU A 146 9.12 -7.69 15.17
CA LEU A 146 7.72 -7.98 15.44
C LEU A 146 7.35 -7.74 16.92
N GLY A 147 8.25 -8.02 17.86
CA GLY A 147 8.05 -7.69 19.28
C GLY A 147 7.77 -6.20 19.52
N LYS A 148 8.62 -5.35 18.95
CA LYS A 148 8.47 -3.89 18.98
C LYS A 148 7.20 -3.43 18.26
N TRP A 149 6.86 -4.06 17.14
CA TRP A 149 5.63 -3.76 16.39
C TRP A 149 4.37 -4.03 17.23
N VAL A 150 4.30 -5.18 17.92
CA VAL A 150 3.20 -5.52 18.85
C VAL A 150 3.10 -4.53 19.99
N ILE A 151 4.22 -4.17 20.63
CA ILE A 151 4.25 -3.15 21.70
C ILE A 151 3.71 -1.81 21.19
N THR A 152 4.07 -1.44 19.97
CA THR A 152 3.61 -0.21 19.32
C THR A 152 2.10 -0.23 19.07
N GLN A 153 1.52 -1.39 18.69
CA GLN A 153 0.07 -1.53 18.55
C GLN A 153 -0.64 -1.37 19.90
N ARG A 154 -0.15 -2.04 20.94
CA ARG A 154 -0.71 -1.95 22.30
C ARG A 154 -0.65 -0.52 22.86
N ALA A 155 0.48 0.16 22.69
CA ALA A 155 0.64 1.56 23.11
C ALA A 155 -0.30 2.50 22.33
N GLY A 156 -0.47 2.27 21.02
CA GLY A 156 -1.43 3.02 20.20
C GLY A 156 -2.88 2.84 20.66
N TYR A 157 -3.28 1.61 20.98
CA TYR A 157 -4.61 1.32 21.52
C TYR A 157 -4.85 1.98 22.88
N ALA A 158 -3.83 2.00 23.75
CA ALA A 158 -3.87 2.69 25.03
C ALA A 158 -3.81 4.23 24.93
N GLY A 159 -3.72 4.80 23.72
CA GLY A 159 -3.62 6.24 23.49
C GLY A 159 -2.27 6.87 23.90
N THR A 160 -1.26 6.05 24.17
CA THR A 160 0.08 6.49 24.62
C THR A 160 1.15 6.40 23.53
N GLY A 161 0.85 5.71 22.42
CA GLY A 161 1.77 5.46 21.31
C GLY A 161 1.48 6.27 20.06
N SER A 162 2.42 6.24 19.11
CA SER A 162 2.30 6.88 17.79
C SER A 162 1.50 6.06 16.77
N ALA A 163 1.14 4.81 17.11
CA ALA A 163 0.43 3.94 16.18
C ALA A 163 -1.03 4.38 16.06
N ARG A 164 -1.49 4.59 14.81
CA ARG A 164 -2.90 4.76 14.51
C ARG A 164 -3.58 3.39 14.48
N ILE A 165 -4.21 3.03 15.59
CA ILE A 165 -5.11 1.88 15.68
C ILE A 165 -6.51 2.35 15.29
N THR A 166 -6.91 2.06 14.05
CA THR A 166 -8.30 2.27 13.62
C THR A 166 -9.19 1.17 14.20
N PRO A 167 -10.52 1.37 14.27
CA PRO A 167 -11.44 0.32 14.72
C PRO A 167 -11.28 -0.99 13.96
N GLU A 168 -11.02 -0.94 12.65
CA GLU A 168 -10.81 -2.11 11.81
C GLU A 168 -9.52 -2.85 12.19
N ARG A 169 -8.44 -2.11 12.44
CA ARG A 169 -7.16 -2.69 12.88
C ARG A 169 -7.27 -3.31 14.27
N ALA A 170 -8.01 -2.67 15.18
CA ALA A 170 -8.29 -3.23 16.50
C ALA A 170 -9.05 -4.55 16.37
N HIS A 171 -10.13 -4.56 15.58
CA HIS A 171 -10.93 -5.75 15.35
C HIS A 171 -10.12 -6.90 14.73
N LEU A 172 -9.26 -6.62 13.75
CA LEU A 172 -8.37 -7.61 13.16
C LEU A 172 -7.42 -8.21 14.20
N LEU A 173 -6.80 -7.39 15.05
CA LEU A 173 -5.91 -7.88 16.11
C LEU A 173 -6.66 -8.70 17.17
N GLU A 174 -7.85 -8.24 17.58
CA GLU A 174 -8.73 -8.95 18.52
C GLU A 174 -9.22 -10.29 17.97
N SER A 175 -9.28 -10.46 16.66
CA SER A 175 -9.62 -11.73 16.03
C SER A 175 -8.53 -12.80 16.14
N ILE A 176 -7.30 -12.41 16.51
CA ILE A 176 -6.18 -13.34 16.68
C ILE A 176 -6.33 -14.08 18.02
N PRO A 177 -6.44 -15.42 18.03
CA PRO A 177 -6.50 -16.18 19.27
C PRO A 177 -5.26 -15.94 20.15
N GLY A 178 -5.50 -15.60 21.43
CA GLY A 178 -4.43 -15.28 22.37
C GLY A 178 -3.85 -13.87 22.22
N TRP A 179 -4.48 -12.99 21.43
CA TRP A 179 -4.23 -11.56 21.48
C TRP A 179 -4.86 -10.92 22.71
N TYR A 180 -4.09 -10.06 23.36
CA TYR A 180 -4.53 -9.26 24.49
C TYR A 180 -3.90 -7.87 24.36
N TRP A 181 -4.68 -6.83 24.66
CA TRP A 181 -4.19 -5.46 24.66
C TRP A 181 -3.33 -5.19 25.89
N THR A 182 -3.67 -5.84 27.01
CA THR A 182 -3.00 -5.68 28.30
C THR A 182 -2.55 -7.02 28.89
N PHE A 183 -1.54 -6.96 29.77
CA PHE A 183 -1.11 -8.13 30.55
C PHE A 183 -2.18 -8.61 31.52
N SER A 184 -3.04 -7.70 32.02
CA SER A 184 -4.17 -8.05 32.89
C SER A 184 -5.19 -8.93 32.16
N GLU A 185 -5.56 -8.58 30.93
CA GLU A 185 -6.47 -9.40 30.10
C GLU A 185 -5.88 -10.80 29.85
N ALA A 186 -4.59 -10.89 29.55
CA ALA A 186 -3.91 -12.16 29.35
C ALA A 186 -3.93 -13.03 30.64
N ALA A 187 -3.69 -12.41 31.79
CA ALA A 187 -3.73 -13.08 33.09
C ALA A 187 -5.14 -13.55 33.45
N ASP A 188 -6.17 -12.73 33.20
CA ASP A 188 -7.57 -13.08 33.41
C ASP A 188 -8.02 -14.25 32.54
N ALA A 189 -7.64 -14.24 31.25
CA ALA A 189 -7.94 -15.33 30.34
C ALA A 189 -7.27 -16.65 30.77
N SER A 190 -6.01 -16.57 31.22
CA SER A 190 -5.27 -17.73 31.74
C SER A 190 -5.91 -18.30 33.01
N ARG A 191 -6.34 -17.43 33.93
CA ARG A 191 -7.07 -17.84 35.15
C ARG A 191 -8.39 -18.55 34.82
N ARG A 192 -9.18 -18.00 33.89
CA ARG A 192 -10.46 -18.61 33.46
C ARG A 192 -10.27 -19.99 32.85
N ALA A 193 -9.25 -20.17 32.01
CA ALA A 193 -8.91 -21.46 31.41
C ALA A 193 -8.54 -22.51 32.47
N GLN A 194 -7.81 -22.12 33.52
CA GLN A 194 -7.44 -23.01 34.63
C GLN A 194 -8.65 -23.42 35.49
N THR A 195 -9.59 -22.51 35.73
CA THR A 195 -10.82 -22.82 36.51
C THR A 195 -11.84 -23.67 35.75
N SER A 196 -11.80 -23.68 34.42
CA SER A 196 -12.72 -24.48 33.59
C SER A 196 -12.26 -25.93 33.40
N HIS A 197 -11.03 -26.27 33.79
CA HIS A 197 -10.44 -27.61 33.68
C HIS A 197 -10.32 -28.33 35.03
N ASP A 198 -11.16 -27.99 36.02
CA ASP A 198 -11.22 -28.75 37.28
C ASP A 198 -12.36 -29.79 37.24
N PRO A 199 -12.06 -31.08 36.90
CA PRO A 199 -13.05 -32.16 36.94
C PRO A 199 -13.40 -32.62 38.38
N HIS A 200 -12.80 -32.03 39.42
CA HIS A 200 -12.86 -32.56 40.79
C HIS A 200 -13.36 -31.56 41.84
N ARG A 201 -14.41 -30.79 41.54
CA ARG A 201 -15.20 -30.17 42.61
C ARG A 201 -16.16 -31.21 43.21
N PRO A 202 -15.97 -31.70 44.46
CA PRO A 202 -16.96 -32.56 45.09
C PRO A 202 -18.21 -31.73 45.39
N ARG A 203 -19.39 -32.30 45.11
CA ARG A 203 -20.66 -31.70 45.49
C ARG A 203 -20.84 -31.79 47.02
N PRO A 204 -21.37 -30.74 47.68
CA PRO A 204 -21.76 -30.80 49.09
C PRO A 204 -22.95 -31.74 49.31
#